data_AF-A0A836V903-F1
#
_entry.id   AF-A0A836V903-F1
#
_cell.length_a   1.000
_cell.length_b   1.000
_cell.length_c   1.000
_cell.angle_alpha   90.00
_cell.angle_beta   90.00
_cell.angle_gamma   90.00
#
_symmetry.space_group_name_H-M   'P 1'
#
loop_
_entity.id
_entity.type
_entity.pdbx_description
1 polymer ?
#
loop_
_entity_poly.entity_id
_entity_poly.type
_entity_poly.pdbx_seq_one_letter_code
_entity_poly.pdbx_strand_id
1 'polypeptide(L)'
;MSEIIAYVIKQIVDNGNVVQISLVEDVETEPLSQKQLIMENVSKKLDSETKEQVMPLLEAILHSQPTIKVKSYAQTTITIMMPKNRYDKMGRPQVGEKLQIDLKKV
;
A
#
# COMPACT_ATOMS: atom_id res chain seq x y z
N MET A 1 22.99 1.38 -2.17
CA MET A 1 22.10 2.11 -3.10
C MET A 1 20.96 2.66 -2.26
N SER A 2 20.77 3.97 -2.22
CA SER A 2 19.66 4.59 -1.48
C SER A 2 18.42 4.51 -2.35
N GLU A 3 17.38 3.83 -1.89
CA GLU A 3 16.13 3.69 -2.62
C GLU A 3 15.38 5.02 -2.56
N ILE A 4 15.22 5.68 -3.71
CA ILE A 4 14.47 6.94 -3.80
C ILE A 4 13.00 6.58 -3.93
N ILE A 5 12.26 6.74 -2.84
CA ILE A 5 10.84 6.40 -2.77
C ILE A 5 10.00 7.68 -2.85
N ALA A 6 9.01 7.69 -3.73
CA ALA A 6 8.05 8.77 -3.87
C ALA A 6 6.89 8.58 -2.89
N TYR A 7 6.49 9.65 -2.22
CA TYR A 7 5.35 9.65 -1.31
C TYR A 7 4.34 10.71 -1.74
N VAL A 8 3.05 10.36 -1.76
CA VAL A 8 1.95 11.30 -2.05
C VAL A 8 1.44 11.91 -0.76
N ILE A 9 1.25 13.23 -0.74
CA ILE A 9 0.60 13.92 0.37
C ILE A 9 -0.89 13.56 0.37
N LYS A 10 -1.35 12.93 1.45
CA LYS A 10 -2.77 12.59 1.66
C LYS A 10 -3.52 13.62 2.47
N GLN A 11 -2.85 14.26 3.43
CA GLN A 11 -3.48 15.20 4.33
C GLN A 11 -2.49 16.25 4.80
N ILE A 12 -2.99 17.47 4.98
CA ILE A 12 -2.26 18.58 5.59
C ILE A 12 -3.15 19.16 6.69
N VAL A 13 -2.59 19.41 7.87
CA VAL A 13 -3.25 20.08 8.99
C VAL A 13 -2.39 21.26 9.40
N ASP A 14 -2.93 22.47 9.30
CA ASP A 14 -2.26 23.72 9.73
C ASP A 14 -2.86 24.18 11.06
N ASN A 15 -2.04 24.22 12.11
CA ASN A 15 -2.41 24.68 13.45
C ASN A 15 -1.86 26.10 13.75
N GLY A 16 -1.48 26.86 12.73
CA GLY A 16 -0.96 28.23 12.82
C GLY A 16 0.54 28.29 13.07
N ASN A 17 1.05 27.60 14.10
CA ASN A 17 2.48 27.57 14.42
C ASN A 17 3.21 26.41 13.73
N VAL A 18 2.51 25.29 13.53
CA VAL A 18 3.04 24.06 12.95
C VAL A 18 2.09 23.54 11.89
N VAL A 19 2.67 22.91 10.88
CA VAL A 19 1.98 22.21 9.80
C VAL A 19 2.34 20.74 9.90
N GLN A 20 1.32 19.89 9.95
CA GLN A 20 1.45 18.45 9.91
C GLN A 20 1.07 17.95 8.52
N ILE A 21 1.96 17.18 7.89
CA ILE A 21 1.78 16.59 6.57
C ILE A 21 1.79 15.07 6.74
N SER A 22 0.75 14.42 6.26
CA SER A 22 0.67 12.95 6.19
C SER A 22 0.93 12.51 4.76
N LEU A 23 1.96 11.69 4.61
CA LEU A 23 2.52 11.18 3.37
C LEU A 23 2.39 9.67 3.33
N VAL A 24 2.05 9.17 2.15
CA VAL A 24 1.81 7.75 1.94
C VAL A 24 2.56 7.33 0.69
N GLU A 25 3.27 6.22 0.78
CA GLU A 25 4.10 5.68 -0.30
C GLU A 25 3.30 5.53 -1.60
N ASP A 26 3.84 6.02 -2.71
CA ASP A 26 3.22 5.98 -4.04
C ASP A 26 3.46 4.62 -4.69
N VAL A 27 2.90 3.58 -4.08
CA VAL A 27 2.91 2.22 -4.63
C VAL A 27 1.71 2.01 -5.55
N GLU A 28 1.98 1.84 -6.84
CA GLU A 28 1.01 1.21 -7.74
C GLU A 28 0.85 -0.25 -7.32
N THR A 29 -0.30 -0.58 -6.73
CA THR A 29 -0.59 -1.95 -6.32
C THR A 29 -1.21 -2.70 -7.48
N GLU A 30 -0.60 -3.82 -7.87
CA GLU A 30 -1.35 -4.86 -8.55
C GLU A 30 -2.38 -5.43 -7.56
N PRO A 31 -3.66 -5.53 -7.94
CA PRO A 31 -4.66 -6.08 -7.05
C PRO A 31 -4.41 -7.58 -6.84
N LEU A 32 -3.99 -7.97 -5.63
CA LEU A 32 -3.94 -9.39 -5.27
C LEU A 32 -5.37 -9.93 -5.21
N SER A 33 -5.67 -10.93 -6.03
CA SER A 33 -7.01 -11.54 -6.07
C SER A 33 -7.19 -12.45 -4.87
N GLN A 34 -8.29 -12.31 -4.11
CA GLN A 34 -8.63 -13.25 -3.03
C GLN A 34 -8.66 -14.72 -3.51
N LYS A 35 -8.89 -14.95 -4.81
CA LYS A 35 -8.81 -16.26 -5.44
C LYS A 35 -7.41 -16.87 -5.40
N GLN A 36 -6.37 -16.06 -5.60
CA GLN A 36 -4.98 -16.51 -5.54
C GLN A 36 -4.58 -16.90 -4.11
N LEU A 37 -5.00 -16.10 -3.10
CA LEU A 37 -4.75 -16.39 -1.69
C LEU A 37 -5.40 -17.71 -1.23
N ILE A 38 -6.63 -17.97 -1.68
CA ILE A 38 -7.34 -19.22 -1.34
C ILE A 38 -6.66 -20.41 -2.02
N MET A 39 -6.31 -20.28 -3.30
CA MET A 39 -5.60 -21.32 -4.04
C MET A 39 -4.24 -21.64 -3.40
N GLU A 40 -3.49 -20.62 -2.97
CA GLU A 40 -2.18 -20.80 -2.34
C GLU A 40 -2.28 -21.46 -0.95
N ASN A 41 -3.30 -21.13 -0.16
CA ASN A 41 -3.53 -21.75 1.14
C ASN A 41 -4.02 -23.20 1.02
N VAL A 42 -4.95 -23.47 0.12
CA VAL A 42 -5.46 -24.83 -0.13
C VAL A 42 -4.36 -25.70 -0.72
N SER A 43 -3.55 -25.14 -1.64
CA SER A 43 -2.42 -25.88 -2.21
C SER A 43 -1.29 -26.15 -1.21
N LYS A 44 -1.11 -25.32 -0.18
CA LYS A 44 -0.15 -25.60 0.91
C LYS A 44 -0.65 -26.66 1.90
N LYS A 45 -1.97 -26.92 1.97
CA LYS A 45 -2.57 -27.83 2.97
C LYS A 45 -3.05 -29.18 2.42
N LEU A 46 -3.13 -29.38 1.11
CA LEU A 46 -3.57 -30.64 0.50
C LEU A 46 -2.42 -31.42 -0.18
N ASP A 47 -2.46 -32.73 -0.01
CA ASP A 47 -1.64 -33.71 -0.72
C ASP A 47 -1.97 -33.75 -2.22
N SER A 48 -1.02 -34.18 -3.05
CA SER A 48 -1.06 -34.11 -4.52
C SER A 48 -2.31 -34.77 -5.14
N GLU A 49 -2.78 -35.86 -4.54
CA GLU A 49 -3.91 -36.67 -5.02
C GLU A 49 -5.28 -36.01 -4.72
N THR A 50 -5.40 -35.29 -3.60
CA THR A 50 -6.63 -34.56 -3.26
C THR A 50 -6.70 -33.19 -3.93
N LYS A 51 -5.55 -32.58 -4.27
CA LYS A 51 -5.50 -31.36 -5.07
C LYS A 51 -6.21 -31.48 -6.42
N GLU A 52 -5.96 -32.56 -7.17
CA GLU A 52 -6.53 -32.76 -8.51
C GLU A 52 -8.07 -32.90 -8.49
N GLN A 53 -8.63 -33.46 -7.41
CA GLN A 53 -10.08 -33.60 -7.27
C GLN A 53 -10.76 -32.33 -6.74
N VAL A 54 -10.09 -31.56 -5.88
CA VAL A 54 -10.68 -30.41 -5.18
C VAL A 54 -10.47 -29.09 -5.93
N MET A 55 -9.36 -28.93 -6.68
CA MET A 55 -9.10 -27.73 -7.50
C MET A 55 -10.24 -27.36 -8.46
N PRO A 56 -10.78 -28.28 -9.30
CA PRO A 56 -11.83 -27.91 -10.24
C PRO A 56 -13.14 -27.48 -9.56
N LEU A 57 -13.47 -28.05 -8.39
CA LEU A 57 -14.61 -27.62 -7.58
C LEU A 57 -14.36 -26.24 -6.93
N LEU A 58 -13.15 -26.03 -6.41
CA LEU A 58 -12.74 -24.76 -5.82
C LEU A 58 -12.77 -23.63 -6.87
N GLU A 59 -12.26 -23.89 -8.08
CA GLU A 59 -12.29 -22.95 -9.20
C GLU A 59 -13.72 -22.58 -9.62
N ALA A 60 -14.65 -23.54 -9.67
CA ALA A 60 -16.05 -23.27 -9.99
C ALA A 60 -16.76 -22.42 -8.92
N ILE A 61 -16.49 -22.69 -7.64
CA ILE A 61 -17.01 -21.90 -6.50
C ILE A 61 -16.37 -20.51 -6.47
N LEU A 62 -15.07 -20.41 -6.76
CA LEU A 62 -14.35 -19.15 -6.84
C LEU A 62 -14.78 -18.33 -8.06
N HIS A 63 -15.12 -18.95 -9.19
CA HIS A 63 -15.62 -18.26 -10.39
C HIS A 63 -16.96 -17.56 -10.13
N SER A 64 -17.81 -18.17 -9.30
CA SER A 64 -19.12 -17.64 -8.89
C SER A 64 -19.04 -16.61 -7.76
N GLN A 65 -17.90 -16.46 -7.09
CA GLN A 65 -17.68 -15.41 -6.10
C GLN A 65 -17.15 -14.12 -6.74
N PRO A 66 -17.65 -12.94 -6.32
CA PRO A 66 -17.11 -11.66 -6.76
C PRO A 66 -15.62 -11.57 -6.41
N THR A 67 -14.80 -11.19 -7.39
CA THR A 67 -13.34 -11.07 -7.20
C THR A 67 -13.04 -9.92 -6.26
N ILE A 68 -12.86 -10.23 -4.98
CA ILE A 68 -12.43 -9.25 -3.98
C ILE A 68 -10.92 -9.03 -4.17
N LYS A 69 -10.55 -7.83 -4.59
CA LYS A 69 -9.16 -7.39 -4.73
C LYS A 69 -8.66 -7.00 -3.32
N VAL A 70 -7.91 -7.89 -2.68
CA VAL A 70 -7.35 -7.62 -1.36
C VAL A 70 -6.06 -6.81 -1.56
N LYS A 71 -6.12 -5.50 -1.31
CA LYS A 71 -4.93 -4.64 -1.27
C LYS A 71 -4.16 -4.90 0.01
N SER A 72 -3.28 -5.90 0.02
CA SER A 72 -2.39 -6.18 1.15
C SER A 72 -0.96 -5.82 0.78
N TYR A 73 -0.65 -4.51 0.75
CA TYR A 73 0.73 -4.06 0.81
C TYR A 73 0.94 -3.32 2.14
N ALA A 74 2.01 -3.65 2.85
CA ALA A 74 2.42 -2.91 4.05
C ALA A 74 2.95 -1.54 3.59
N GLN A 75 2.09 -0.55 3.58
CA GLN A 75 2.40 0.77 3.05
C GLN A 75 3.13 1.63 4.09
N THR A 76 4.28 2.19 3.72
CA THR A 76 4.99 3.13 4.61
C THR A 76 4.19 4.44 4.68
N THR A 77 3.79 4.82 5.90
CA THR A 77 3.14 6.10 6.17
C THR A 77 4.09 6.98 6.97
N ILE A 78 4.34 8.18 6.47
CA ILE A 78 5.22 9.16 7.11
C ILE A 78 4.37 10.36 7.52
N THR A 79 4.44 10.73 8.80
CA THR A 79 3.83 11.98 9.28
C THR A 79 4.94 12.94 9.67
N ILE A 80 5.02 14.06 8.97
CA ILE A 80 6.01 15.11 9.21
C ILE A 80 5.31 16.28 9.87
N MET A 81 5.72 16.62 11.08
CA MET A 81 5.34 17.87 11.73
C MET A 81 6.48 18.87 11.59
N MET A 82 6.20 20.05 11.03
CA MET A 82 7.21 21.09 10.84
C MET A 82 6.67 22.48 11.17
N PRO A 83 7.53 23.44 11.54
CA PRO A 83 7.12 24.83 11.73
C PRO A 83 6.59 25.44 10.43
N LYS A 84 5.59 26.33 10.53
CA LYS A 84 4.95 26.97 9.37
C LYS A 84 5.93 27.69 8.44
N ASN A 85 6.93 28.37 9.00
CA ASN A 85 7.99 29.03 8.21
C ASN A 85 8.75 28.03 7.32
N ARG A 86 9.03 26.81 7.78
CA ARG A 86 9.68 25.79 6.96
C ARG A 86 8.75 25.29 5.86
N TYR A 87 7.47 25.07 6.18
CA TYR A 87 6.46 24.69 5.19
C TYR A 87 6.30 25.74 4.07
N ASP A 88 6.23 27.02 4.45
CA ASP A 88 6.14 28.14 3.51
C ASP A 88 7.36 28.22 2.58
N LYS A 89 8.57 27.99 3.13
CA LYS A 89 9.82 27.96 2.34
C LYS A 89 9.89 26.79 1.36
N MET A 90 9.15 25.71 1.59
CA MET A 90 9.05 24.59 0.64
C MET A 90 8.07 24.87 -0.51
N GLY A 91 7.49 26.08 -0.60
CA GLY A 91 6.52 26.41 -1.63
C GLY A 91 5.10 25.96 -1.33
N ARG A 92 4.80 25.63 -0.05
CA ARG A 92 3.48 25.19 0.42
C ARG A 92 2.92 23.99 -0.37
N PRO A 93 3.58 22.82 -0.30
CA PRO A 93 3.14 21.67 -1.06
C PRO A 93 1.70 21.27 -0.67
N GLN A 94 0.93 20.82 -1.65
CA GLN A 94 -0.51 20.58 -1.59
C GLN A 94 -0.86 19.09 -1.51
N VAL A 95 -2.09 18.79 -1.08
CA VAL A 95 -2.61 17.41 -1.11
C VAL A 95 -2.63 16.90 -2.55
N GLY A 96 -2.11 15.69 -2.75
CA GLY A 96 -1.95 15.07 -4.07
C GLY A 96 -0.56 15.26 -4.70
N GLU A 97 0.24 16.22 -4.21
CA GLU A 97 1.62 16.35 -4.66
C GLU A 97 2.51 15.24 -4.12
N LYS A 98 3.59 14.97 -4.86
CA LYS A 98 4.58 13.95 -4.51
C LYS A 98 5.79 14.61 -3.87
N LEU A 99 6.20 14.11 -2.71
CA LEU A 99 7.48 14.43 -2.08
C LEU A 99 8.43 13.25 -2.21
N GLN A 100 9.68 13.55 -2.53
CA GLN A 100 10.77 12.58 -2.51
C GLN A 100 11.35 12.52 -1.09
N ILE A 101 11.44 11.32 -0.53
CA ILE A 101 12.02 11.09 0.80
C ILE A 101 13.18 10.10 0.66
N ASP A 102 14.37 10.50 1.13
CA ASP A 102 15.58 9.67 1.16
C ASP A 102 15.82 9.20 2.59
N LEU A 103 15.69 7.89 2.83
CA LEU A 103 15.90 7.26 4.13
C LEU A 103 17.29 6.62 4.16
N LYS A 104 18.18 7.13 5.02
CA LYS A 104 19.52 6.59 5.23
C LYS A 104 19.71 6.21 6.69
N LYS A 105 20.18 4.98 6.93
CA LYS A 105 20.63 4.53 8.25
C LYS A 105 21.97 5.19 8.56
N VAL A 106 22.09 5.78 9.74
CA VAL A 106 23.32 6.35 10.31
C VAL A 106 23.89 5.40 11.35
#